data_AF-A0A081CYK7-F1
#
_entry.id   AF-A0A081CYK7-F1
#
_cell.length_a   1.000
_cell.length_b   1.000
_cell.length_c   1.000
_cell.angle_alpha   90.00
_cell.angle_beta   90.00
_cell.angle_gamma   90.00
#
_symmetry.space_group_name_H-M   'P 1'
#
loop_
_entity.id
_entity.type
_entity.pdbx_description
1 polymer ?
#
loop_
_entity_poly.entity_id
_entity_poly.type
_entity_poly.pdbx_seq_one_letter_code
_entity_poly.pdbx_strand_id
1 'polypeptide(L)' 'MPMVTVSISPEQAARMREAVDSGDYGSGSEVVRAALRLWLETEARNGGSQSRRPSNDEHLDVAKLYAAHSTRRRHA' A
#
# COMPACT_ATOMS: atom_id res chain seq x y z
N MET A 1 -7.20 22.24 -15.81
CA MET A 1 -7.16 21.27 -14.70
C MET A 1 -8.49 21.35 -13.95
N PRO A 2 -9.12 20.23 -13.56
CA PRO A 2 -10.37 20.27 -12.80
C PRO A 2 -10.14 20.86 -11.40
N MET A 3 -11.15 21.57 -10.87
CA MET A 3 -11.13 22.14 -9.52
C MET A 3 -11.85 21.20 -8.54
N VAL A 4 -11.27 21.02 -7.36
CA VAL A 4 -11.81 20.15 -6.32
C VAL A 4 -11.81 20.92 -4.99
N THR A 5 -12.93 20.87 -4.27
CA THR A 5 -13.05 21.40 -2.91
C THR A 5 -12.97 20.26 -1.92
N VAL A 6 -12.08 20.37 -0.93
CA VAL A 6 -11.91 19.38 0.13
C VAL A 6 -11.91 20.06 1.50
N SER A 7 -12.42 19.35 2.50
CA SER A 7 -12.30 19.77 3.89
C SER A 7 -11.07 19.12 4.52
N ILE A 8 -10.26 19.93 5.20
CA ILE A 8 -9.05 19.48 5.92
C ILE A 8 -9.06 20.06 7.33
N SER A 9 -8.26 19.47 8.23
CA SER A 9 -8.18 20.00 9.58
C SER A 9 -7.54 21.40 9.60
N PRO A 10 -7.87 22.24 10.59
CA PRO A 10 -7.23 23.55 10.75
C PRO A 10 -5.70 23.46 10.86
N GLU A 11 -5.20 22.41 11.50
CA GLU A 11 -3.77 22.13 11.62
C GLU A 11 -3.12 21.82 10.27
N GLN A 12 -3.76 20.97 9.44
CA GLN A 12 -3.27 20.67 8.10
C GLN A 12 -3.24 21.93 7.22
N ALA A 13 -4.26 22.79 7.35
CA ALA A 13 -4.28 24.07 6.65
C ALA A 13 -3.15 25.00 7.13
N ALA A 14 -2.79 24.97 8.41
CA ALA A 14 -1.68 25.76 8.97
C ALA A 14 -0.33 25.31 8.40
N ARG A 15 -0.05 24.02 8.44
CA ARG A 15 1.17 23.46 7.84
C ARG A 15 1.28 23.72 6.33
N MET A 16 0.14 23.68 5.63
CA MET A 16 0.10 24.02 4.21
C MET A 16 0.44 25.50 3.95
N ARG A 17 -0.02 26.42 4.81
CA ARG A 17 0.33 27.85 4.72
C ARG A 17 1.82 28.06 5.01
N GLU A 18 2.35 27.47 6.08
CA GLU A 18 3.76 27.55 6.43
C GLU A 18 4.68 27.08 5.30
N ALA A 19 4.32 25.98 4.61
CA ALA A 19 5.08 25.46 3.48
C ALA A 19 5.05 26.38 2.24
N VAL A 20 4.03 27.23 2.11
CA VAL A 20 3.97 28.26 1.07
C VAL A 20 4.77 29.49 1.51
N ASP A 21 4.63 29.89 2.77
CA ASP A 21 5.33 31.05 3.34
C ASP A 21 6.84 30.84 3.43
N SER A 22 7.31 29.59 3.60
CA SER A 22 8.73 29.24 3.52
C SER A 22 9.32 29.38 2.11
N GLY A 23 8.47 29.43 1.08
CA GLY A 23 8.87 29.45 -0.32
C GLY A 23 9.14 28.06 -0.92
N ASP A 24 8.94 26.98 -0.16
CA ASP A 24 9.11 25.60 -0.67
C ASP A 24 8.06 25.25 -1.74
N TYR A 25 6.89 25.90 -1.69
CA TYR A 25 5.80 25.74 -2.64
C TYR A 25 5.23 27.09 -3.06
N GLY A 26 4.88 27.23 -4.35
CA GLY A 26 4.30 28.46 -4.88
C GLY A 26 2.81 28.64 -4.57
N SER A 27 2.10 27.60 -4.12
CA SER A 27 0.68 27.69 -3.72
C SER A 27 0.22 26.49 -2.89
N GLY A 28 -0.87 26.64 -2.13
CA GLY A 28 -1.48 25.51 -1.42
C GLY A 28 -1.93 24.38 -2.35
N SER A 29 -2.41 24.69 -3.56
CA SER A 29 -2.74 23.66 -4.56
C SER A 29 -1.51 22.87 -5.05
N GLU A 30 -0.33 23.47 -5.00
CA GLU A 30 0.93 22.77 -5.32
C GLU A 30 1.33 21.82 -4.20
N VAL A 31 1.20 22.24 -2.93
CA VAL A 31 1.42 21.38 -1.76
C VAL A 31 0.54 20.12 -1.85
N VAL A 32 -0.76 20.30 -2.14
CA VAL A 32 -1.70 19.18 -2.28
C VAL A 32 -1.30 18.26 -3.44
N ARG A 33 -0.90 18.82 -4.58
CA ARG A 33 -0.42 18.02 -5.72
C ARG A 33 0.84 17.22 -5.37
N ALA A 34 1.79 17.80 -4.66
CA ALA A 34 3.00 17.11 -4.22
C ALA A 34 2.68 15.98 -3.24
N ALA A 35 1.80 16.22 -2.26
CA ALA A 35 1.35 15.20 -1.32
C ALA A 35 0.66 14.02 -2.02
N LEU A 36 -0.20 14.29 -3.01
CA LEU A 36 -0.87 13.25 -3.78
C LEU A 36 0.11 12.44 -4.64
N ARG A 37 1.16 13.06 -5.21
CA ARG A 37 2.21 12.31 -5.93
C ARG A 37 2.95 11.36 -4.99
N LEU A 38 3.32 11.82 -3.79
CA LEU A 38 4.00 11.00 -2.79
C LEU A 38 3.12 9.82 -2.33
N TRP A 39 1.81 10.07 -2.16
CA TRP A 39 0.86 9.01 -1.85
C TRP A 39 0.78 7.97 -2.95
N LEU A 40 0.65 8.38 -4.23
CA LEU A 40 0.63 7.45 -5.37
C LEU A 40 1.91 6.61 -5.46
N GLU A 41 3.08 7.21 -5.21
CA GLU A 41 4.35 6.48 -5.18
C GLU A 41 4.39 5.46 -4.03
N THR A 42 3.85 5.84 -2.86
CA THR A 42 3.73 4.94 -1.70
C THR A 42 2.79 3.77 -2.01
N GLU A 43 1.64 4.03 -2.63
CA GLU A 43 0.70 2.99 -3.05
C GLU A 43 1.30 2.08 -4.13
N ALA A 44 2.09 2.60 -5.07
CA ALA A 44 2.78 1.78 -6.06
C ALA A 44 3.79 0.82 -5.40
N ARG A 45 4.54 1.30 -4.40
CA ARG A 45 5.47 0.49 -3.60
C ARG A 45 4.73 -0.58 -2.79
N ASN A 46 3.59 -0.22 -2.20
CA ASN A 46 2.74 -1.13 -1.42
C ASN A 46 2.03 -2.17 -2.31
N GLY A 47 1.55 -1.77 -3.49
CA GLY A 47 0.91 -2.65 -4.47
C GLY A 47 1.88 -3.64 -5.11
N GLY A 48 3.13 -3.24 -5.34
CA GLY A 48 4.20 -4.16 -5.77
C GLY A 48 4.59 -5.18 -4.70
N SER A 49 4.36 -4.87 -3.42
CA SER A 49 4.58 -5.79 -2.30
C SER A 49 3.35 -6.63 -1.96
N GLN A 50 2.14 -6.21 -2.33
CA GLN A 50 0.91 -7.02 -2.23
C GLN A 50 0.84 -8.14 -3.29
N SER A 51 1.56 -8.00 -4.42
CA SER A 51 1.66 -9.02 -5.48
C SER A 51 2.67 -10.14 -5.19
N ARG A 52 3.42 -10.06 -4.08
CA ARG A 52 4.19 -11.19 -3.54
C ARG A 52 3.44 -11.90 -2.41
N ARG A 53 2.14 -12.14 -2.59
CA ARG A 53 1.58 -13.38 -2.02
C ARG A 53 2.31 -14.50 -2.78
N PRO A 54 3.13 -15.35 -2.15
CA PRO A 54 3.57 -16.55 -2.84
C PRO A 54 2.30 -17.23 -3.31
N SER A 55 2.20 -17.46 -4.62
CA SER A 55 1.17 -18.31 -5.20
C SER A 55 1.10 -19.54 -4.33
N ASN A 56 -0.08 -19.84 -3.81
CA ASN A 56 -0.33 -20.98 -2.92
C ASN A 56 -0.16 -22.34 -3.65
N ASP A 57 0.57 -22.35 -4.77
CA ASP A 57 0.78 -23.45 -5.69
C ASP A 57 1.83 -24.46 -5.18
N GLU A 58 2.56 -24.09 -4.13
CA GLU A 58 3.51 -24.97 -3.44
C GLU A 58 3.18 -25.22 -1.96
N HIS A 59 1.94 -24.93 -1.54
CA HIS A 59 1.49 -25.39 -0.23
C HIS A 59 1.26 -26.90 -0.30
N LEU A 60 2.30 -27.67 0.02
CA LEU A 60 2.23 -29.10 0.18
C LEU A 60 1.15 -29.40 1.23
N ASP A 61 0.02 -29.96 0.78
CA ASP A 61 -1.08 -30.34 1.65
C ASP A 61 -0.61 -31.47 2.58
N VAL A 62 -0.21 -31.08 3.79
CA VAL A 62 0.33 -31.96 4.82
C VAL A 62 -0.66 -33.07 5.16
N ALA A 63 -1.97 -32.81 5.07
CA ALA A 63 -3.00 -33.82 5.32
C ALA A 63 -2.95 -34.91 4.25
N LYS A 64 -2.79 -34.55 2.96
CA LYS A 64 -2.59 -35.53 1.88
C LYS A 64 -1.28 -36.31 2.02
N LEU A 65 -0.19 -35.63 2.39
CA LEU A 65 1.11 -36.29 2.60
C LEU A 65 1.04 -37.31 3.75
N TYR A 66 0.39 -36.95 4.86
CA TYR A 66 0.22 -37.84 6.01
C TYR A 66 -0.70 -39.01 5.70
N ALA A 67 -1.80 -38.77 4.97
CA ALA A 67 -2.69 -39.84 4.51
C ALA A 67 -1.92 -40.88 3.69
N ALA A 68 -1.15 -40.45 2.68
CA ALA A 68 -0.34 -41.34 1.84
C ALA A 68 0.70 -42.13 2.64
N HIS A 69 1.37 -41.48 3.61
CA HIS A 69 2.37 -42.14 4.46
C HIS A 69 1.72 -43.15 5.44
N SER A 70 0.54 -42.84 5.98
CA SER A 70 -0.17 -43.72 6.91
C SER A 70 -0.72 -44.99 6.24
N THR A 71 -1.08 -44.93 4.95
CA THR A 71 -1.53 -46.09 4.17
C THR A 71 -0.39 -47.06 3.88
N ARG A 72 0.84 -46.55 3.65
CA ARG A 72 2.03 -47.38 3.39
C ARG A 72 2.44 -48.24 4.60
N ARG A 73 2.10 -47.83 5.83
CA ARG A 73 2.43 -48.60 7.05
C ARG A 73 1.43 -49.71 7.41
N ARG A 74 0.29 -49.82 6.71
CA ARG A 74 -0.72 -50.86 6.99
C ARG A 74 -0.64 -52.08 6.05
N HIS A 75 0.27 -52.06 5.08
CA HIS A 75 0.47 -53.15 4.11
C HIS A 75 1.85 -53.84 4.25
N ALA A 76 2.50 -53.69 5.40
CA ALA A 76 3.70 -54.44 5.77
C ALA A 76 3.38 -55.40 6.93
#